data_AF-A0A2S9PXU6-F1
#
_entry.id   AF-A0A2S9PXU6-F1
#
_cell.length_a   1.000
_cell.length_b   1.000
_cell.length_c   1.000
_cell.angle_alpha   90.00
_cell.angle_beta   90.00
_cell.angle_gamma   90.00
#
_symmetry.space_group_name_H-M   'P 1'
#
loop_
_entity.id
_entity.type
_entity.pdbx_description
1 polymer ?
#
loop_
_entity_poly.entity_id
_entity_poly.type
_entity_poly.pdbx_seq_one_letter_code
_entity_poly.pdbx_strand_id
1 'polypeptide(L)'
;ITPAAPATTPATTGDTLKVPGYGRTRTEWVPNTLHTGAFTTGSVDPTTFTLTANGMSDAVCRGDAGAPILRETAGATQLVGIITKSSLTGCLGEDTTTLNTAAATRVDDLTLTTRLTAGQQLKPGGMLIAGPTTLAMRTDGDLVLTSAAGKTLWSTGTTGNPGATTRFDNTGNLTVHNNGGTKIWESQTTAPGGTLTLTPRGNLLVLDGQQRSVWSSNTVVRHDHDGDGRSDVGAWYAFPNAVSDALYTFPGQSGGSLGAPQKSFTASTDEYNAAAMKFVSGDFNGDGRSDTIALHGYGDTSVKAFFFPGLVDGGFGAPVQAWAATASSEYHISYMTPQAGDFNGDGRDDVAVWFADAGTGVTKLVTFTSKPSGTLNSPFVSWTAPAGSWLRSSTKFVSGDFNGDGREELSVFYKQGAQGVKAYVFDTLANGGFGAPGLPWWESTAWKWEQALPQAGDFDGDGHDDVLVWYAYDDGSDRTSTMLFEKVDGKERFGSATVSLDAAKTYDVARLKMITGDYDGDGRDDLAIMNHAQDDSVRLITWTARPDAKFNGGLAGWSSNPGAWSFPTTKLLTTYN
;
A
#
# COMPACT_ATOMS: atom_id res chain seq x y z
N ILE A 1 19.25 22.32 3.89
CA ILE A 1 19.19 22.79 2.48
C ILE A 1 17.73 22.76 2.09
N THR A 2 17.16 23.89 1.67
CA THR A 2 15.77 23.96 1.21
C THR A 2 15.76 23.73 -0.30
N PRO A 3 15.05 22.72 -0.84
CA PRO A 3 14.95 22.51 -2.28
C PRO A 3 14.31 23.70 -2.99
N ALA A 4 14.73 23.99 -4.23
CA ALA A 4 14.05 24.97 -5.08
C ALA A 4 12.70 24.40 -5.52
N ALA A 5 11.62 25.17 -5.36
CA ALA A 5 10.31 24.75 -5.84
C ALA A 5 10.23 24.88 -7.38
N PRO A 6 9.50 23.99 -8.09
CA PRO A 6 9.15 24.22 -9.48
C PRO A 6 8.45 25.58 -9.65
N ALA A 7 8.77 26.28 -10.73
CA ALA A 7 8.07 27.50 -11.12
C ALA A 7 6.59 27.17 -11.41
N THR A 8 5.68 28.10 -11.17
CA THR A 8 4.24 27.92 -11.49
C THR A 8 3.85 28.68 -12.77
N THR A 9 4.83 29.26 -13.44
CA THR A 9 4.69 30.04 -14.67
C THR A 9 5.87 29.72 -15.59
N PRO A 10 5.68 29.71 -16.90
CA PRO A 10 6.76 29.45 -17.84
C PRO A 10 7.89 30.47 -17.74
N ALA A 11 9.04 30.09 -18.30
CA ALA A 11 10.05 31.06 -18.72
C ALA A 11 9.41 32.04 -19.71
N THR A 12 9.73 33.33 -19.60
CA THR A 12 9.32 34.34 -20.58
C THR A 12 10.51 34.64 -21.48
N THR A 13 10.28 34.85 -22.78
CA THR A 13 11.33 35.33 -23.69
C THR A 13 11.97 36.60 -23.13
N GLY A 14 13.30 36.60 -23.03
CA GLY A 14 14.09 37.67 -22.40
C GLY A 14 14.44 37.45 -20.93
N ASP A 15 13.86 36.45 -20.25
CA ASP A 15 14.22 36.13 -18.87
C ASP A 15 15.71 35.77 -18.76
N THR A 16 16.40 36.35 -17.77
CA THR A 16 17.74 35.91 -17.39
C THR A 16 17.64 34.80 -16.34
N LEU A 17 18.11 33.62 -16.69
CA LEU A 17 18.08 32.41 -15.86
C LEU A 17 19.51 31.94 -15.56
N LYS A 18 19.68 31.23 -14.44
CA LYS A 18 20.96 30.66 -14.01
C LYS A 18 20.98 29.15 -14.25
N VAL A 19 22.10 28.65 -14.77
CA VAL A 19 22.30 27.21 -14.99
C VAL A 19 23.53 26.77 -14.19
N PRO A 20 23.34 26.23 -12.97
CA PRO A 20 24.43 25.62 -12.22
C PRO A 20 24.78 24.23 -12.76
N GLY A 21 26.07 23.89 -12.77
CA GLY A 21 26.57 22.62 -13.27
C GLY A 21 27.90 22.19 -12.65
N TYR A 22 28.24 20.92 -12.84
CA TYR A 22 29.55 20.32 -12.53
C TYR A 22 30.21 19.73 -13.79
N GLY A 23 29.59 19.92 -14.96
CA GLY A 23 30.16 19.54 -16.23
C GLY A 23 31.43 20.32 -16.55
N ARG A 24 32.06 19.96 -17.66
CA ARG A 24 33.25 20.64 -18.18
C ARG A 24 33.05 22.16 -18.24
N THR A 25 34.08 22.97 -18.03
CA THR A 25 34.00 24.43 -18.26
C THR A 25 34.76 24.84 -19.53
N ARG A 26 34.86 26.14 -19.78
CA ARG A 26 35.71 26.70 -20.84
C ARG A 26 37.18 26.33 -20.70
N THR A 27 37.68 26.15 -19.48
CA THR A 27 39.12 26.00 -19.19
C THR A 27 39.46 24.69 -18.50
N GLU A 28 38.47 23.95 -18.00
CA GLU A 28 38.69 22.77 -17.17
C GLU A 28 37.86 21.57 -17.63
N TRP A 29 38.50 20.40 -17.74
CA TRP A 29 37.86 19.19 -18.25
C TRP A 29 36.93 18.49 -17.23
N VAL A 30 37.33 18.42 -15.95
CA VAL A 30 36.52 17.85 -14.85
C VAL A 30 36.60 18.79 -13.63
N PRO A 31 35.69 19.75 -13.50
CA PRO A 31 35.63 20.60 -12.32
C PRO A 31 35.19 19.81 -11.10
N ASN A 32 35.74 20.17 -9.94
CA ASN A 32 35.31 19.63 -8.64
C ASN A 32 34.46 20.65 -7.82
N THR A 33 34.15 21.80 -8.42
CA THR A 33 33.34 22.86 -7.82
C THR A 33 32.15 23.20 -8.70
N LEU A 34 31.02 23.50 -8.07
CA LEU A 34 29.83 24.03 -8.74
C LEU A 34 30.19 25.33 -9.46
N HIS A 35 29.84 25.44 -10.73
CA HIS A 35 29.86 26.70 -11.47
C HIS A 35 28.47 27.04 -11.95
N THR A 36 28.24 28.29 -12.36
CA THR A 36 26.91 28.76 -12.77
C THR A 36 27.06 29.72 -13.93
N GLY A 37 26.37 29.41 -15.04
CA GLY A 37 26.28 30.30 -16.20
C GLY A 37 24.97 31.09 -16.20
N ALA A 38 24.99 32.31 -16.74
CA ALA A 38 23.80 33.12 -16.96
C ALA A 38 23.32 33.03 -18.42
N PHE A 39 22.02 32.81 -18.63
CA PHE A 39 21.42 32.62 -19.94
C PHE A 39 20.16 33.46 -20.12
N THR A 40 19.97 33.99 -21.31
CA THR A 40 18.73 34.65 -21.73
C THR A 40 17.81 33.65 -22.41
N THR A 41 16.55 33.62 -21.99
CA THR A 41 15.49 32.79 -22.56
C THR A 41 15.10 33.28 -23.95
N GLY A 42 15.13 32.38 -24.93
CA GLY A 42 14.72 32.62 -26.31
C GLY A 42 13.25 32.26 -26.55
N SER A 43 12.99 31.49 -27.61
CA SER A 43 11.66 30.95 -27.92
C SER A 43 11.15 30.02 -26.82
N VAL A 44 9.85 30.11 -26.52
CA VAL A 44 9.17 29.28 -25.52
C VAL A 44 8.01 28.55 -26.20
N ASP A 45 8.15 27.24 -26.31
CA ASP A 45 7.14 26.32 -26.85
C ASP A 45 6.33 25.70 -25.68
N PRO A 46 5.24 24.93 -25.96
CA PRO A 46 4.42 24.32 -24.91
C PRO A 46 5.18 23.47 -23.89
N THR A 47 6.24 22.76 -24.31
CA THR A 47 7.01 21.83 -23.44
C THR A 47 8.49 22.19 -23.32
N THR A 48 9.00 23.11 -24.14
CA THR A 48 10.44 23.43 -24.19
C THR A 48 10.70 24.92 -24.34
N PHE A 49 11.93 25.35 -24.09
CA PHE A 49 12.40 26.68 -24.42
C PHE A 49 13.88 26.66 -24.80
N THR A 50 14.31 27.68 -25.53
CA THR A 50 15.71 27.89 -25.92
C THR A 50 16.40 28.87 -24.98
N LEU A 51 17.72 28.75 -24.88
CA LEU A 51 18.60 29.57 -24.07
C LEU A 51 19.77 30.06 -24.91
N THR A 52 20.20 31.29 -24.68
CA THR A 52 21.45 31.84 -25.22
C THR A 52 22.29 32.39 -24.06
N ALA A 53 23.57 32.04 -24.02
CA ALA A 53 24.50 32.52 -23.01
C ALA A 53 24.60 34.06 -23.00
N ASN A 54 24.68 34.65 -21.81
CA ASN A 54 24.82 36.09 -21.65
C ASN A 54 26.26 36.59 -21.87
N GLY A 55 27.24 35.70 -21.71
CA GLY A 55 28.64 35.97 -22.00
C GLY A 55 29.39 34.73 -22.49
N MET A 56 30.60 34.95 -23.01
CA MET A 56 31.46 33.91 -23.59
C MET A 56 32.00 32.90 -22.57
N SER A 57 31.84 33.19 -21.27
CA SER A 57 32.16 32.31 -20.15
C SER A 57 30.97 31.48 -19.68
N ASP A 58 29.75 31.84 -20.08
CA ASP A 58 28.53 31.09 -19.76
C ASP A 58 28.37 29.99 -20.80
N ALA A 59 28.45 28.73 -20.38
CA ALA A 59 28.31 27.60 -21.28
C ALA A 59 27.68 26.41 -20.55
N VAL A 60 26.82 25.69 -21.26
CA VAL A 60 26.37 24.36 -20.86
C VAL A 60 27.24 23.35 -21.58
N CYS A 61 27.96 22.51 -20.85
CA CYS A 61 28.98 21.65 -21.41
C CYS A 61 28.71 20.18 -21.14
N ARG A 62 29.62 19.32 -21.62
CA ARG A 62 29.53 17.87 -21.36
C ARG A 62 29.60 17.63 -19.85
N GLY A 63 28.59 16.93 -19.31
CA GLY A 63 28.40 16.73 -17.88
C GLY A 63 27.28 17.58 -17.27
N ASP A 64 26.78 18.60 -18.00
CA ASP A 64 25.65 19.44 -17.57
C ASP A 64 24.30 18.98 -18.15
N ALA A 65 24.25 17.78 -18.74
CA ALA A 65 22.98 17.19 -19.16
C ALA A 65 22.11 16.96 -17.90
N GLY A 66 20.87 17.47 -17.92
CA GLY A 66 20.01 17.44 -16.74
C GLY A 66 20.26 18.56 -15.72
N ALA A 67 21.16 19.52 -16.01
CA ALA A 67 21.38 20.67 -15.13
C ALA A 67 20.08 21.46 -14.91
N PRO A 68 19.80 21.90 -13.67
CA PRO A 68 18.62 22.69 -13.38
C PRO A 68 18.77 24.11 -13.93
N ILE A 69 17.65 24.72 -14.30
CA ILE A 69 17.59 26.12 -14.73
C ILE A 69 16.81 26.88 -13.69
N LEU A 70 17.44 27.86 -13.06
CA LEU A 70 16.94 28.54 -11.89
C LEU A 70 16.56 29.98 -12.22
N ARG A 71 15.40 30.41 -11.72
CA ARG A 71 14.97 31.80 -11.66
C ARG A 71 15.08 32.27 -10.21
N GLU A 72 15.71 33.41 -10.01
CA GLU A 72 15.80 34.07 -8.70
C GLU A 72 14.92 35.32 -8.71
N THR A 73 13.89 35.34 -7.86
CA THR A 73 12.97 36.49 -7.72
C THR A 73 12.82 36.83 -6.24
N ALA A 74 13.14 38.06 -5.84
CA ALA A 74 12.91 38.57 -4.49
C ALA A 74 13.39 37.65 -3.34
N GLY A 75 14.53 36.98 -3.51
CA GLY A 75 15.11 36.07 -2.51
C GLY A 75 14.60 34.62 -2.55
N ALA A 76 13.67 34.29 -3.44
CA ALA A 76 13.22 32.92 -3.70
C ALA A 76 13.88 32.36 -4.98
N THR A 77 14.23 31.07 -4.94
CA THR A 77 14.77 30.33 -6.10
C THR A 77 13.71 29.35 -6.61
N GLN A 78 13.43 29.41 -7.90
CA GLN A 78 12.50 28.51 -8.59
C GLN A 78 13.20 27.71 -9.67
N LEU A 79 12.88 26.42 -9.80
CA LEU A 79 13.28 25.59 -10.93
C LEU A 79 12.35 25.89 -12.11
N VAL A 80 12.88 26.35 -13.24
CA VAL A 80 12.08 26.74 -14.44
C VAL A 80 12.18 25.71 -15.55
N GLY A 81 13.29 24.97 -15.60
CA GLY A 81 13.50 23.94 -16.59
C GLY A 81 14.67 23.03 -16.27
N ILE A 82 14.83 22.01 -17.10
CA ILE A 82 15.96 21.08 -17.08
C ILE A 82 16.64 21.11 -18.45
N ILE A 83 17.97 21.25 -18.46
CA ILE A 83 18.76 21.25 -19.69
C ILE A 83 18.65 19.90 -20.39
N THR A 84 18.30 19.93 -21.67
CA THR A 84 18.21 18.74 -22.53
C THR A 84 19.23 18.72 -23.66
N LYS A 85 19.67 19.89 -24.14
CA LYS A 85 20.63 20.02 -25.24
C LYS A 85 21.53 21.26 -25.08
N SER A 86 22.71 21.21 -25.68
CA SER A 86 23.66 22.33 -25.77
C SER A 86 24.41 22.29 -27.11
N SER A 87 24.77 23.46 -27.64
CA SER A 87 25.69 23.63 -28.78
C SER A 87 27.13 23.28 -28.44
N LEU A 88 27.47 23.20 -27.14
CA LEU A 88 28.81 23.03 -26.57
C LEU A 88 29.80 24.17 -26.90
N THR A 89 29.38 25.22 -27.60
CA THR A 89 30.25 26.40 -27.83
C THR A 89 30.55 27.09 -26.50
N GLY A 90 31.75 27.65 -26.36
CA GLY A 90 32.27 28.19 -25.10
C GLY A 90 32.90 27.16 -24.15
N CYS A 91 32.79 25.85 -24.44
CA CYS A 91 33.39 24.79 -23.64
C CYS A 91 34.86 24.52 -24.03
N LEU A 92 35.63 23.93 -23.11
CA LEU A 92 37.02 23.52 -23.38
C LEU A 92 37.09 22.54 -24.57
N GLY A 93 37.86 22.93 -25.59
CA GLY A 93 38.08 22.14 -26.80
C GLY A 93 37.04 22.39 -27.91
N GLU A 94 36.08 23.27 -27.71
CA GLU A 94 35.04 23.64 -28.68
C GLU A 94 35.26 25.08 -29.21
N ASP A 95 34.43 25.54 -30.14
CA ASP A 95 34.48 26.94 -30.58
C ASP A 95 34.19 27.88 -29.41
N THR A 96 35.09 28.82 -29.18
CA THR A 96 35.04 29.77 -28.07
C THR A 96 34.81 31.21 -28.51
N THR A 97 34.46 31.41 -29.79
CA THR A 97 34.20 32.71 -30.43
C THR A 97 32.71 33.01 -30.63
N THR A 98 31.84 32.01 -30.43
CA THR A 98 30.38 32.12 -30.46
C THR A 98 29.78 31.85 -29.09
N LEU A 99 28.61 32.45 -28.81
CA LEU A 99 27.88 32.23 -27.57
C LEU A 99 27.31 30.81 -27.52
N ASN A 100 27.25 30.23 -26.32
CA ASN A 100 26.57 28.96 -26.09
C ASN A 100 25.06 29.10 -26.32
N THR A 101 24.46 28.13 -27.01
CA THR A 101 23.01 27.99 -27.07
C THR A 101 22.61 26.64 -26.51
N ALA A 102 21.47 26.60 -25.82
CA ALA A 102 20.96 25.41 -25.19
C ALA A 102 19.45 25.31 -25.35
N ALA A 103 18.91 24.11 -25.10
CA ALA A 103 17.48 23.88 -25.03
C ALA A 103 17.13 23.15 -23.74
N ALA A 104 15.91 23.39 -23.28
CA ALA A 104 15.43 22.92 -22.00
C ALA A 104 13.98 22.45 -22.06
N THR A 105 13.64 21.48 -21.22
CA THR A 105 12.25 21.11 -20.94
C THR A 105 11.73 21.99 -19.81
N ARG A 106 10.51 22.50 -19.96
CA ARG A 106 9.80 23.30 -18.96
C ARG A 106 9.38 22.44 -17.77
N VAL A 107 9.30 23.03 -16.57
CA VAL A 107 8.75 22.35 -15.38
C VAL A 107 7.49 23.02 -14.82
N ASP A 108 7.01 24.10 -15.43
CA ASP A 108 5.94 24.91 -14.85
C ASP A 108 4.54 24.29 -14.94
N ASP A 109 4.39 23.31 -15.81
CA ASP A 109 3.20 22.47 -15.95
C ASP A 109 3.37 21.10 -15.28
N LEU A 110 4.50 20.84 -14.61
CA LEU A 110 4.68 19.65 -13.80
C LEU A 110 3.90 19.80 -12.50
N THR A 111 2.82 19.03 -12.38
CA THR A 111 2.04 18.92 -11.14
C THR A 111 2.68 17.86 -10.24
N LEU A 112 3.91 18.06 -9.77
CA LEU A 112 4.59 17.13 -8.86
C LEU A 112 4.04 17.30 -7.44
N THR A 113 2.86 16.74 -7.22
CA THR A 113 2.15 16.69 -5.95
C THR A 113 1.55 15.30 -5.79
N THR A 114 1.26 14.94 -4.55
CA THR A 114 0.49 13.73 -4.24
C THR A 114 -1.02 13.98 -4.34
N ARG A 115 -1.46 15.23 -4.53
CA ARG A 115 -2.89 15.59 -4.46
C ARG A 115 -3.33 16.71 -5.38
N LEU A 116 -4.61 16.70 -5.73
CA LEU A 116 -5.34 17.82 -6.32
C LEU A 116 -6.33 18.40 -5.31
N THR A 117 -6.42 19.72 -5.26
CA THR A 117 -7.49 20.45 -4.54
C THR A 117 -8.57 20.92 -5.50
N ALA A 118 -9.72 21.34 -4.97
CA ALA A 118 -10.85 21.86 -5.73
C ALA A 118 -10.41 22.87 -6.83
N GLY A 119 -10.84 22.62 -8.07
CA GLY A 119 -10.57 23.43 -9.25
C GLY A 119 -9.27 23.09 -9.98
N GLN A 120 -8.42 22.21 -9.44
CA GLN A 120 -7.19 21.78 -10.11
C GLN A 120 -7.45 20.68 -11.14
N GLN A 121 -6.52 20.54 -12.08
CA GLN A 121 -6.62 19.59 -13.18
C GLN A 121 -5.27 19.02 -13.55
N LEU A 122 -5.26 17.77 -14.07
CA LEU A 122 -4.16 17.21 -14.81
C LEU A 122 -4.45 17.33 -16.30
N LYS A 123 -3.54 17.99 -17.01
CA LYS A 123 -3.52 18.03 -18.47
C LYS A 123 -2.93 16.72 -19.03
N PRO A 124 -3.06 16.42 -20.33
CA PRO A 124 -2.33 15.31 -20.95
C PRO A 124 -0.84 15.35 -20.59
N GLY A 125 -0.30 14.23 -20.10
CA GLY A 125 1.07 14.09 -19.59
C GLY A 125 1.27 14.55 -18.13
N GLY A 126 0.27 15.17 -17.51
CA GLY A 126 0.29 15.55 -16.10
C GLY A 126 0.17 14.32 -15.20
N MET A 127 0.86 14.36 -14.06
CA MET A 127 0.94 13.23 -13.13
C MET A 127 0.75 13.70 -11.68
N LEU A 128 0.30 12.80 -10.80
CA LEU A 128 0.59 12.82 -9.37
C LEU A 128 1.61 11.74 -9.06
N ILE A 129 2.49 11.97 -8.08
CA ILE A 129 3.54 11.01 -7.69
C ILE A 129 3.57 10.91 -6.17
N ALA A 130 3.42 9.69 -5.65
CA ALA A 130 3.54 9.37 -4.23
C ALA A 130 4.52 8.21 -4.06
N GLY A 131 5.75 8.52 -3.63
CA GLY A 131 6.82 7.52 -3.62
C GLY A 131 7.05 6.93 -5.02
N PRO A 132 7.05 5.59 -5.17
CA PRO A 132 7.19 4.92 -6.47
C PRO A 132 5.88 4.81 -7.28
N THR A 133 4.74 5.21 -6.70
CA THR A 133 3.41 5.13 -7.33
C THR A 133 3.09 6.39 -8.13
N THR A 134 2.47 6.24 -9.31
CA THR A 134 2.11 7.37 -10.17
C THR A 134 0.66 7.31 -10.66
N LEU A 135 -0.05 8.44 -10.63
CA LEU A 135 -1.31 8.64 -11.34
C LEU A 135 -1.06 9.56 -12.52
N ALA A 136 -1.27 9.12 -13.76
CA ALA A 136 -0.99 9.90 -14.96
C ALA A 136 -2.23 10.09 -15.83
N MET A 137 -2.50 11.34 -16.24
CA MET A 137 -3.42 11.60 -17.34
C MET A 137 -2.67 11.39 -18.66
N ARG A 138 -2.73 10.18 -19.21
CA ARG A 138 -1.95 9.79 -20.40
C ARG A 138 -2.40 10.56 -21.63
N THR A 139 -1.49 10.67 -22.61
CA THR A 139 -1.74 11.41 -23.87
C THR A 139 -2.78 10.75 -24.77
N ASP A 140 -3.08 9.46 -24.55
CA ASP A 140 -4.15 8.72 -25.22
C ASP A 140 -5.55 9.03 -24.67
N GLY A 141 -5.62 9.80 -23.58
CA GLY A 141 -6.87 10.25 -22.96
C GLY A 141 -7.32 9.45 -21.76
N ASP A 142 -6.50 8.56 -21.22
CA ASP A 142 -6.83 7.75 -20.05
C ASP A 142 -6.10 8.19 -18.79
N LEU A 143 -6.82 8.25 -17.67
CA LEU A 143 -6.24 8.45 -16.35
C LEU A 143 -5.87 7.10 -15.75
N VAL A 144 -4.59 6.88 -15.48
CA VAL A 144 -4.06 5.57 -15.07
C VAL A 144 -3.23 5.69 -13.81
N LEU A 145 -3.51 4.81 -12.86
CA LEU A 145 -2.72 4.57 -11.66
C LEU A 145 -1.78 3.39 -11.91
N THR A 146 -0.50 3.59 -11.63
CA THR A 146 0.56 2.60 -11.83
C THR A 146 1.32 2.38 -10.53
N SER A 147 1.52 1.11 -10.16
CA SER A 147 2.30 0.68 -9.00
C SER A 147 3.80 0.88 -9.21
N ALA A 148 4.57 0.75 -8.12
CA ALA A 148 6.02 0.71 -8.14
C ALA A 148 6.58 -0.40 -9.05
N ALA A 149 5.86 -1.53 -9.18
CA ALA A 149 6.20 -2.63 -10.06
C ALA A 149 5.99 -2.31 -11.56
N GLY A 150 5.46 -1.12 -11.88
CA GLY A 150 5.19 -0.67 -13.25
C GLY A 150 3.91 -1.28 -13.85
N LYS A 151 3.02 -1.79 -13.00
CA LYS A 151 1.75 -2.41 -13.39
C LYS A 151 0.61 -1.40 -13.23
N THR A 152 -0.38 -1.47 -14.12
CA THR A 152 -1.59 -0.67 -13.97
C THR A 152 -2.46 -1.27 -12.88
N LEU A 153 -2.69 -0.51 -11.82
CA LEU A 153 -3.60 -0.89 -10.74
C LEU A 153 -5.04 -0.47 -11.06
N TRP A 154 -5.22 0.74 -11.60
CA TRP A 154 -6.55 1.29 -11.89
C TRP A 154 -6.53 2.19 -13.13
N SER A 155 -7.65 2.24 -13.85
CA SER A 155 -7.83 3.06 -15.06
C SER A 155 -9.27 3.54 -15.20
N THR A 156 -9.45 4.76 -15.71
CA THR A 156 -10.78 5.28 -16.08
C THR A 156 -11.39 4.63 -17.33
N GLY A 157 -10.60 3.88 -18.09
CA GLY A 157 -11.03 3.24 -19.34
C GLY A 157 -11.31 4.23 -20.48
N THR A 158 -10.79 5.46 -20.41
CA THR A 158 -11.12 6.54 -21.37
C THR A 158 -10.15 6.66 -22.53
N THR A 159 -9.37 5.60 -22.79
CA THR A 159 -8.42 5.52 -23.92
C THR A 159 -9.11 5.86 -25.26
N GLY A 160 -8.41 6.57 -26.15
CA GLY A 160 -8.94 7.01 -27.45
C GLY A 160 -9.49 8.44 -27.45
N ASN A 161 -9.27 9.19 -26.37
CA ASN A 161 -9.67 10.59 -26.21
C ASN A 161 -8.43 11.51 -26.07
N PRO A 162 -7.54 11.59 -27.07
CA PRO A 162 -6.33 12.40 -26.98
C PRO A 162 -6.66 13.86 -26.68
N GLY A 163 -5.90 14.47 -25.76
CA GLY A 163 -6.18 15.82 -25.27
C GLY A 163 -7.15 15.89 -24.10
N ALA A 164 -7.66 14.75 -23.59
CA ALA A 164 -8.50 14.74 -22.40
C ALA A 164 -7.76 15.24 -21.15
N THR A 165 -8.52 15.81 -20.22
CA THR A 165 -8.02 16.37 -18.95
C THR A 165 -8.76 15.76 -17.78
N THR A 166 -8.05 15.40 -16.72
CA THR A 166 -8.63 15.06 -15.41
C THR A 166 -8.84 16.33 -14.60
N ARG A 167 -9.97 16.45 -13.89
CA ARG A 167 -10.32 17.61 -13.07
C ARG A 167 -10.82 17.12 -11.71
N PHE A 168 -10.41 17.82 -10.66
CA PHE A 168 -11.05 17.69 -9.35
C PHE A 168 -11.87 18.96 -9.13
N ASP A 169 -13.19 18.85 -9.28
CA ASP A 169 -14.05 20.04 -9.36
C ASP A 169 -14.33 20.66 -7.98
N ASN A 170 -15.00 21.82 -7.97
CA ASN A 170 -15.31 22.54 -6.73
C ASN A 170 -16.34 21.85 -5.84
N THR A 171 -17.05 20.85 -6.36
CA THR A 171 -17.96 20.00 -5.59
C THR A 171 -17.23 18.83 -4.94
N GLY A 172 -15.96 18.62 -5.28
CA GLY A 172 -15.13 17.52 -4.80
C GLY A 172 -15.33 16.23 -5.59
N ASN A 173 -15.69 16.32 -6.88
CA ASN A 173 -15.81 15.17 -7.77
C ASN A 173 -14.58 15.06 -8.68
N LEU A 174 -14.03 13.84 -8.80
CA LEU A 174 -13.01 13.52 -9.80
C LEU A 174 -13.69 13.24 -11.14
N THR A 175 -13.29 13.96 -12.19
CA THR A 175 -13.87 13.80 -13.53
C THR A 175 -12.79 13.75 -14.62
N VAL A 176 -13.08 13.04 -15.71
CA VAL A 176 -12.29 13.13 -16.95
C VAL A 176 -13.15 13.77 -18.03
N HIS A 177 -12.59 14.78 -18.71
CA HIS A 177 -13.23 15.47 -19.82
C HIS A 177 -12.43 15.27 -21.09
N ASN A 178 -13.09 14.96 -22.21
CA ASN A 178 -12.43 14.93 -23.52
C ASN A 178 -11.98 16.34 -23.96
N ASN A 179 -11.24 16.42 -25.07
CA ASN A 179 -10.73 17.71 -25.58
C ASN A 179 -11.86 18.69 -25.97
N GLY A 180 -13.08 18.21 -26.23
CA GLY A 180 -14.28 19.03 -26.48
C GLY A 180 -14.94 19.57 -25.21
N GLY A 181 -14.47 19.17 -24.02
CA GLY A 181 -15.01 19.56 -22.71
C GLY A 181 -16.13 18.65 -22.19
N THR A 182 -16.54 17.62 -22.94
CA THR A 182 -17.55 16.66 -22.49
C THR A 182 -16.97 15.76 -21.40
N LYS A 183 -17.68 15.62 -20.28
CA LYS A 183 -17.35 14.67 -19.21
C LYS A 183 -17.57 13.24 -19.72
N ILE A 184 -16.54 12.42 -19.67
CA ILE A 184 -16.53 11.04 -20.18
C ILE A 184 -16.36 9.99 -19.06
N TRP A 185 -15.96 10.42 -17.85
CA TRP A 185 -15.91 9.60 -16.65
C TRP A 185 -16.06 10.48 -15.40
N GLU A 186 -16.61 9.92 -14.31
CA GLU A 186 -16.63 10.57 -13.00
C GLU A 186 -16.68 9.58 -11.83
N SER A 187 -16.16 9.99 -10.67
CA SER A 187 -16.19 9.23 -9.40
C SER A 187 -17.55 9.24 -8.69
N GLN A 188 -18.49 10.07 -9.13
CA GLN A 188 -19.81 10.26 -8.52
C GLN A 188 -19.78 10.72 -7.05
N THR A 189 -18.74 11.46 -6.66
CA THR A 189 -18.56 11.94 -5.29
C THR A 189 -19.05 13.36 -5.08
N THR A 190 -19.24 13.75 -3.82
CA THR A 190 -19.45 15.14 -3.39
C THR A 190 -18.66 15.38 -2.10
N ALA A 191 -17.53 16.06 -2.23
CA ALA A 191 -16.59 16.35 -1.16
C ALA A 191 -16.16 17.84 -1.16
N PRO A 192 -17.07 18.80 -0.87
CA PRO A 192 -16.73 20.22 -0.89
C PRO A 192 -15.57 20.54 0.07
N GLY A 193 -14.56 21.25 -0.43
CA GLY A 193 -13.34 21.55 0.33
C GLY A 193 -12.40 20.34 0.50
N GLY A 194 -12.70 19.23 -0.16
CA GLY A 194 -11.92 18.01 -0.16
C GLY A 194 -10.71 18.02 -1.10
N THR A 195 -10.10 16.86 -1.25
CA THR A 195 -8.90 16.63 -2.07
C THR A 195 -8.94 15.26 -2.74
N LEU A 196 -8.42 15.19 -3.96
CA LEU A 196 -7.97 13.92 -4.55
C LEU A 196 -6.54 13.66 -4.06
N THR A 197 -6.28 12.51 -3.45
CA THR A 197 -4.97 12.16 -2.87
C THR A 197 -4.49 10.81 -3.39
N LEU A 198 -3.29 10.76 -3.95
CA LEU A 198 -2.55 9.55 -4.24
C LEU A 198 -1.69 9.16 -3.04
N THR A 199 -1.82 7.92 -2.59
CA THR A 199 -1.03 7.35 -1.50
C THR A 199 0.19 6.61 -2.04
N PRO A 200 1.28 6.47 -1.26
CA PRO A 200 2.44 5.70 -1.68
C PRO A 200 2.15 4.21 -1.95
N ARG A 201 1.14 3.62 -1.27
CA ARG A 201 0.77 2.19 -1.37
C ARG A 201 -0.10 1.83 -2.58
N GLY A 202 -0.16 2.69 -3.58
CA GLY A 202 -0.93 2.37 -4.79
C GLY A 202 -2.41 2.72 -4.72
N ASN A 203 -2.90 3.52 -3.76
CA ASN A 203 -4.33 3.86 -3.66
C ASN A 203 -4.62 5.33 -3.99
N LEU A 204 -5.72 5.59 -4.71
CA LEU A 204 -6.24 6.92 -5.03
C LEU A 204 -7.53 7.18 -4.22
N LEU A 205 -7.53 8.26 -3.44
CA LEU A 205 -8.61 8.61 -2.52
C LEU A 205 -9.25 9.95 -2.91
N VAL A 206 -10.58 10.05 -2.81
CA VAL A 206 -11.27 11.34 -2.68
C VAL A 206 -11.59 11.53 -1.20
N LEU A 207 -10.94 12.52 -0.60
CA LEU A 207 -11.13 12.88 0.80
C LEU A 207 -12.02 14.12 0.90
N ASP A 208 -12.90 14.17 1.90
CA ASP A 208 -13.67 15.36 2.21
C ASP A 208 -12.87 16.41 3.01
N GLY A 209 -13.50 17.55 3.32
CA GLY A 209 -12.87 18.63 4.08
C GLY A 209 -12.46 18.25 5.52
N GLN A 210 -12.88 17.09 6.02
CA GLN A 210 -12.48 16.50 7.30
C GLN A 210 -11.44 15.40 7.14
N GLN A 211 -10.91 15.20 5.91
CA GLN A 211 -9.95 14.16 5.55
C GLN A 211 -10.49 12.73 5.68
N ARG A 212 -11.80 12.56 5.49
CA ARG A 212 -12.43 11.24 5.44
C ARG A 212 -12.57 10.79 3.99
N SER A 213 -12.23 9.53 3.71
CA SER A 213 -12.49 8.92 2.39
C SER A 213 -14.00 8.90 2.09
N VAL A 214 -14.35 9.34 0.88
CA VAL A 214 -15.70 9.20 0.29
C VAL A 214 -15.70 8.38 -0.99
N TRP A 215 -14.52 8.02 -1.50
CA TRP A 215 -14.30 7.13 -2.63
C TRP A 215 -12.83 6.73 -2.69
N SER A 216 -12.56 5.51 -3.11
CA SER A 216 -11.22 4.97 -3.30
C SER A 216 -11.13 4.21 -4.63
N SER A 217 -9.92 4.12 -5.20
CA SER A 217 -9.65 3.11 -6.22
C SER A 217 -9.51 1.71 -5.62
N ASN A 218 -9.35 1.62 -4.29
CA ASN A 218 -9.15 0.41 -3.50
C ASN A 218 -8.07 -0.53 -4.05
N THR A 219 -6.97 0.05 -4.50
CA THR A 219 -5.86 -0.67 -5.13
C THR A 219 -4.63 -0.74 -4.21
N VAL A 220 -4.87 -0.88 -2.91
CA VAL A 220 -3.79 -0.91 -1.91
C VAL A 220 -2.98 -2.20 -2.10
N VAL A 221 -1.66 -2.07 -2.31
CA VAL A 221 -0.77 -3.24 -2.24
C VAL A 221 -0.48 -3.54 -0.78
N ARG A 222 -1.12 -4.60 -0.26
CA ARG A 222 -0.92 -5.05 1.12
C ARG A 222 0.42 -5.77 1.26
N HIS A 223 0.91 -5.89 2.50
CA HIS A 223 2.12 -6.63 2.82
C HIS A 223 3.40 -6.27 2.02
N ASP A 224 3.42 -5.15 1.29
CA ASP A 224 4.62 -4.63 0.62
C ASP A 224 5.58 -4.04 1.67
N HIS A 225 6.60 -4.81 2.06
CA HIS A 225 7.54 -4.42 3.11
C HIS A 225 8.71 -3.60 2.56
N ASP A 226 9.08 -3.78 1.29
CA ASP A 226 10.22 -3.09 0.66
C ASP A 226 9.82 -1.91 -0.25
N GLY A 227 8.52 -1.77 -0.56
CA GLY A 227 7.96 -0.71 -1.39
C GLY A 227 8.13 -0.96 -2.90
N ASP A 228 8.36 -2.21 -3.32
CA ASP A 228 8.54 -2.56 -4.74
C ASP A 228 7.21 -2.70 -5.52
N GLY A 229 6.07 -2.54 -4.83
CA GLY A 229 4.73 -2.62 -5.40
C GLY A 229 4.23 -4.04 -5.56
N ARG A 230 4.78 -4.97 -4.78
CA ARG A 230 4.31 -6.35 -4.61
C ARG A 230 4.18 -6.63 -3.12
N SER A 231 3.27 -7.53 -2.80
CA SER A 231 3.18 -8.11 -1.47
C SER A 231 4.41 -8.94 -1.17
N ASP A 232 4.81 -8.92 0.10
CA ASP A 232 5.82 -9.79 0.68
C ASP A 232 5.19 -10.67 1.76
N VAL A 233 5.96 -11.60 2.32
CA VAL A 233 5.55 -12.34 3.52
C VAL A 233 6.46 -11.99 4.69
N GLY A 234 5.91 -11.35 5.71
CA GLY A 234 6.57 -11.17 7.00
C GLY A 234 6.43 -12.40 7.91
N ALA A 235 7.46 -12.71 8.69
CA ALA A 235 7.39 -13.75 9.72
C ALA A 235 8.23 -13.44 10.97
N TRP A 236 7.67 -13.69 12.15
CA TRP A 236 8.42 -13.84 13.39
C TRP A 236 8.92 -15.28 13.52
N TYR A 237 10.21 -15.46 13.75
CA TYR A 237 10.85 -16.76 13.89
C TYR A 237 11.51 -16.90 15.26
N ALA A 238 10.95 -17.76 16.10
CA ALA A 238 11.58 -18.13 17.36
C ALA A 238 12.53 -19.32 17.15
N PHE A 239 13.81 -19.15 17.47
CA PHE A 239 14.80 -20.19 17.23
C PHE A 239 14.61 -21.33 18.25
N PRO A 240 14.57 -22.62 17.85
CA PRO A 240 14.25 -23.74 18.75
C PRO A 240 15.16 -23.92 19.97
N ASN A 241 16.37 -23.36 19.95
CA ASN A 241 17.30 -23.37 21.07
C ASN A 241 17.12 -22.18 22.04
N ALA A 242 16.07 -21.37 21.84
CA ALA A 242 15.72 -20.19 22.63
C ALA A 242 16.84 -19.14 22.74
N VAL A 243 17.79 -19.10 21.80
CA VAL A 243 18.94 -18.18 21.87
C VAL A 243 18.58 -16.77 21.34
N SER A 244 17.55 -16.67 20.50
CA SER A 244 17.07 -15.40 19.93
C SER A 244 15.74 -15.62 19.23
N ASP A 245 15.04 -14.53 18.96
CA ASP A 245 13.96 -14.47 17.97
C ASP A 245 14.34 -13.49 16.85
N ALA A 246 13.69 -13.58 15.70
CA ALA A 246 13.93 -12.64 14.60
C ALA A 246 12.71 -12.36 13.74
N LEU A 247 12.68 -11.18 13.12
CA LEU A 247 11.76 -10.89 12.02
C LEU A 247 12.44 -11.20 10.69
N TYR A 248 11.66 -11.81 9.81
CA TYR A 248 12.04 -12.18 8.45
C TYR A 248 11.03 -11.63 7.45
N THR A 249 11.52 -11.27 6.27
CA THR A 249 10.71 -10.90 5.11
C THR A 249 11.06 -11.83 3.95
N PHE A 250 10.07 -12.46 3.33
CA PHE A 250 10.22 -13.20 2.08
C PHE A 250 9.69 -12.32 0.95
N PRO A 251 10.57 -11.78 0.10
CA PRO A 251 10.15 -10.76 -0.86
C PRO A 251 9.33 -11.36 -2.02
N GLY A 252 8.30 -10.64 -2.47
CA GLY A 252 7.62 -10.90 -3.74
C GLY A 252 8.59 -10.77 -4.91
N GLN A 253 8.32 -11.50 -5.99
CA GLN A 253 9.14 -11.43 -7.20
C GLN A 253 8.24 -11.12 -8.40
N SER A 254 8.82 -10.56 -9.46
CA SER A 254 8.07 -10.13 -10.65
C SER A 254 7.23 -11.21 -11.36
N GLY A 255 7.43 -12.48 -11.02
CA GLY A 255 6.62 -13.60 -11.52
C GLY A 255 5.61 -14.17 -10.52
N GLY A 256 5.46 -13.57 -9.34
CA GLY A 256 4.54 -14.02 -8.27
C GLY A 256 5.13 -15.04 -7.29
N SER A 257 6.37 -15.50 -7.48
CA SER A 257 7.03 -16.39 -6.51
C SER A 257 7.63 -15.61 -5.35
N LEU A 258 7.77 -16.24 -4.19
CA LEU A 258 8.43 -15.66 -3.01
C LEU A 258 9.92 -16.00 -2.95
N GLY A 259 10.75 -14.99 -2.72
CA GLY A 259 12.19 -15.06 -2.63
C GLY A 259 12.73 -15.59 -1.29
N ALA A 260 14.05 -15.65 -1.18
CA ALA A 260 14.72 -16.09 0.04
C ALA A 260 14.52 -15.09 1.20
N PRO A 261 14.39 -15.56 2.46
CA PRO A 261 14.10 -14.69 3.58
C PRO A 261 15.27 -13.77 3.92
N GLN A 262 14.97 -12.48 4.08
CA GLN A 262 15.85 -11.49 4.68
C GLN A 262 15.59 -11.40 6.17
N LYS A 263 16.65 -11.56 6.98
CA LYS A 263 16.61 -11.33 8.43
C LYS A 263 16.88 -9.85 8.72
N SER A 264 16.06 -9.21 9.55
CA SER A 264 16.22 -7.76 9.84
C SER A 264 16.36 -7.47 11.34
N PHE A 265 15.31 -7.70 12.13
CA PHE A 265 15.33 -7.51 13.58
C PHE A 265 15.72 -8.80 14.32
N THR A 266 16.44 -8.67 15.43
CA THR A 266 16.73 -9.75 16.37
C THR A 266 16.43 -9.34 17.79
N ALA A 267 15.70 -10.19 18.52
CA ALA A 267 15.50 -10.07 19.95
C ALA A 267 16.40 -11.06 20.71
N SER A 268 16.80 -10.66 21.92
CA SER A 268 17.53 -11.52 22.84
C SER A 268 16.64 -12.58 23.48
N THR A 269 17.24 -13.64 24.04
CA THR A 269 16.54 -14.67 24.80
C THR A 269 15.65 -14.05 25.88
N ASP A 270 14.40 -14.53 25.99
CA ASP A 270 13.39 -14.13 26.97
C ASP A 270 12.92 -12.66 26.91
N GLU A 271 13.42 -11.87 25.95
CA GLU A 271 12.94 -10.49 25.74
C GLU A 271 11.49 -10.46 25.27
N TYR A 272 11.17 -11.35 24.33
CA TYR A 272 9.83 -11.56 23.83
C TYR A 272 9.51 -13.06 23.86
N ASN A 273 8.37 -13.41 24.46
CA ASN A 273 7.86 -14.78 24.41
C ASN A 273 6.90 -14.89 23.23
N ALA A 274 7.35 -15.48 22.13
CA ALA A 274 6.53 -15.67 20.93
C ALA A 274 5.18 -16.36 21.20
N ALA A 275 5.10 -17.27 22.18
CA ALA A 275 3.84 -17.94 22.54
C ALA A 275 2.80 -16.97 23.15
N ALA A 276 3.27 -15.88 23.77
CA ALA A 276 2.44 -14.81 24.31
C ALA A 276 2.33 -13.61 23.36
N MET A 277 2.66 -13.78 22.07
CA MET A 277 2.56 -12.73 21.04
C MET A 277 1.47 -13.01 20.01
N LYS A 278 0.85 -11.91 19.57
CA LYS A 278 -0.06 -11.83 18.42
C LYS A 278 0.38 -10.68 17.53
N PHE A 279 0.41 -10.89 16.23
CA PHE A 279 0.93 -9.92 15.25
C PHE A 279 -0.18 -9.47 14.32
N VAL A 280 -0.09 -8.21 13.92
CA VAL A 280 -0.80 -7.66 12.76
C VAL A 280 0.19 -6.88 11.90
N SER A 281 0.02 -6.96 10.59
CA SER A 281 0.79 -6.19 9.60
C SER A 281 -0.09 -5.11 8.98
N GLY A 282 0.50 -3.96 8.66
CA GLY A 282 -0.17 -2.81 8.05
C GLY A 282 0.76 -1.59 8.02
N ASP A 283 0.47 -0.56 7.22
CA ASP A 283 1.19 0.73 7.22
C ASP A 283 0.61 1.64 8.30
N PHE A 284 1.02 1.39 9.54
CA PHE A 284 0.52 2.12 10.70
C PHE A 284 1.07 3.56 10.75
N ASN A 285 2.17 3.86 10.03
CA ASN A 285 2.82 5.16 10.06
C ASN A 285 2.54 6.04 8.82
N GLY A 286 2.04 5.46 7.73
CA GLY A 286 1.64 6.12 6.48
C GLY A 286 2.79 6.36 5.49
N ASP A 287 3.89 5.63 5.58
CA ASP A 287 5.08 5.84 4.74
C ASP A 287 5.07 5.04 3.42
N GLY A 288 4.07 4.20 3.21
CA GLY A 288 3.95 3.36 2.03
C GLY A 288 4.42 1.93 2.20
N ARG A 289 5.04 1.57 3.33
CA ARG A 289 5.52 0.21 3.60
C ARG A 289 4.69 -0.44 4.68
N SER A 290 4.59 -1.75 4.59
CA SER A 290 3.97 -2.56 5.63
C SER A 290 4.87 -2.62 6.87
N ASP A 291 4.35 -2.11 7.98
CA ASP A 291 4.91 -2.24 9.32
C ASP A 291 4.32 -3.47 10.03
N THR A 292 4.70 -3.68 11.29
CA THR A 292 4.07 -4.70 12.15
C THR A 292 3.83 -4.19 13.56
N ILE A 293 2.67 -4.49 14.12
CA ILE A 293 2.40 -4.35 15.56
C ILE A 293 2.30 -5.73 16.20
N ALA A 294 3.06 -5.93 17.28
CA ALA A 294 2.97 -7.12 18.12
C ALA A 294 2.32 -6.79 19.47
N LEU A 295 1.21 -7.45 19.79
CA LEU A 295 0.68 -7.50 21.14
C LEU A 295 1.39 -8.60 21.91
N HIS A 296 1.94 -8.26 23.08
CA HIS A 296 2.67 -9.18 23.95
C HIS A 296 2.08 -9.15 25.36
N GLY A 297 1.72 -10.33 25.88
CA GLY A 297 1.23 -10.49 27.24
C GLY A 297 2.31 -10.96 28.21
N TYR A 298 2.23 -10.47 29.45
CA TYR A 298 3.18 -10.75 30.51
C TYR A 298 2.56 -11.65 31.60
N GLY A 299 3.42 -12.29 32.40
CA GLY A 299 2.97 -13.18 33.48
C GLY A 299 2.19 -12.48 34.60
N ASP A 300 2.31 -11.15 34.72
CA ASP A 300 1.53 -10.31 35.62
C ASP A 300 0.19 -9.87 35.01
N THR A 301 -0.22 -10.47 33.88
CA THR A 301 -1.41 -10.15 33.09
C THR A 301 -1.42 -8.77 32.42
N SER A 302 -0.33 -8.00 32.47
CA SER A 302 -0.20 -6.80 31.64
C SER A 302 -0.07 -7.16 30.16
N VAL A 303 -0.48 -6.23 29.28
CA VAL A 303 -0.36 -6.37 27.83
C VAL A 303 0.30 -5.12 27.27
N LYS A 304 1.23 -5.28 26.34
CA LYS A 304 1.86 -4.17 25.61
C LYS A 304 1.77 -4.39 24.11
N ALA A 305 1.68 -3.29 23.37
CA ALA A 305 1.82 -3.29 21.91
C ALA A 305 3.19 -2.72 21.55
N PHE A 306 3.89 -3.38 20.61
CA PHE A 306 5.17 -2.94 20.07
C PHE A 306 5.05 -2.75 18.57
N PHE A 307 5.37 -1.54 18.11
CA PHE A 307 5.39 -1.15 16.71
C PHE A 307 6.80 -1.38 16.15
N PHE A 308 6.91 -2.16 15.08
CA PHE A 308 8.12 -2.43 14.32
C PHE A 308 7.99 -1.75 12.96
N PRO A 309 8.72 -0.66 12.71
CA PRO A 309 8.63 0.06 11.43
C PRO A 309 9.24 -0.78 10.29
N GLY A 310 8.57 -0.81 9.15
CA GLY A 310 9.12 -1.29 7.89
C GLY A 310 10.22 -0.35 7.39
N LEU A 311 11.27 -0.93 6.81
CA LEU A 311 12.44 -0.21 6.33
C LEU A 311 12.52 -0.30 4.80
N VAL A 312 13.22 0.66 4.19
CA VAL A 312 13.41 0.74 2.73
C VAL A 312 14.12 -0.50 2.15
N ASP A 313 14.81 -1.28 2.97
CA ASP A 313 15.47 -2.52 2.55
C ASP A 313 14.57 -3.76 2.69
N GLY A 314 13.27 -3.61 2.98
CA GLY A 314 12.33 -4.72 3.24
C GLY A 314 12.43 -5.32 4.64
N GLY A 315 13.33 -4.81 5.48
CA GLY A 315 13.47 -5.24 6.87
C GLY A 315 12.56 -4.51 7.86
N PHE A 316 12.65 -4.88 9.13
CA PHE A 316 11.98 -4.21 10.25
C PHE A 316 12.99 -3.55 11.18
N GLY A 317 12.67 -2.34 11.62
CA GLY A 317 13.46 -1.59 12.60
C GLY A 317 13.25 -2.05 14.04
N ALA A 318 14.00 -1.41 14.96
CA ALA A 318 13.85 -1.65 16.38
C ALA A 318 12.45 -1.24 16.88
N PRO A 319 11.83 -2.01 17.79
CA PRO A 319 10.47 -1.74 18.21
C PRO A 319 10.33 -0.50 19.10
N VAL A 320 9.23 0.20 18.91
CA VAL A 320 8.75 1.26 19.81
C VAL A 320 7.53 0.74 20.57
N GLN A 321 7.47 0.95 21.89
CA GLN A 321 6.27 0.61 22.65
C GLN A 321 5.12 1.54 22.21
N ALA A 322 4.15 0.98 21.50
CA ALA A 322 3.04 1.70 20.90
C ALA A 322 1.88 1.94 21.89
N TRP A 323 1.68 1.01 22.83
CA TRP A 323 0.63 1.08 23.84
C TRP A 323 0.92 0.11 25.00
N ALA A 324 0.28 0.32 26.16
CA ALA A 324 0.34 -0.59 27.30
C ALA A 324 -0.96 -0.57 28.13
N ALA A 325 -1.32 -1.73 28.66
CA ALA A 325 -2.33 -1.91 29.70
C ALA A 325 -1.74 -2.62 30.93
N THR A 326 -2.16 -2.19 32.11
CA THR A 326 -1.70 -2.73 33.39
C THR A 326 -2.33 -4.08 33.72
N ALA A 327 -1.70 -4.83 34.64
CA ALA A 327 -2.16 -6.12 35.17
C ALA A 327 -3.66 -6.21 35.52
N SER A 328 -4.24 -5.16 36.11
CA SER A 328 -5.63 -5.12 36.55
C SER A 328 -6.61 -4.55 35.52
N SER A 329 -6.20 -4.45 34.26
CA SER A 329 -7.08 -3.98 33.18
C SER A 329 -8.03 -5.10 32.72
N GLU A 330 -8.98 -4.75 31.86
CA GLU A 330 -9.88 -5.71 31.22
C GLU A 330 -9.20 -6.54 30.12
N TYR A 331 -7.96 -6.22 29.75
CA TYR A 331 -7.22 -6.85 28.65
C TYR A 331 -6.40 -8.04 29.12
N HIS A 332 -6.46 -9.13 28.36
CA HIS A 332 -5.62 -10.30 28.57
C HIS A 332 -5.31 -10.98 27.22
N ILE A 333 -4.02 -11.20 26.94
CA ILE A 333 -3.56 -11.61 25.60
C ILE A 333 -4.23 -12.89 25.09
N SER A 334 -4.52 -13.86 25.98
CA SER A 334 -5.14 -15.15 25.61
C SER A 334 -6.56 -15.01 25.04
N TYR A 335 -7.22 -13.89 25.31
CA TYR A 335 -8.58 -13.62 24.84
C TYR A 335 -8.65 -12.55 23.76
N MET A 336 -7.53 -11.97 23.35
CA MET A 336 -7.46 -10.94 22.31
C MET A 336 -7.22 -11.55 20.93
N THR A 337 -7.87 -11.04 19.90
CA THR A 337 -7.60 -11.35 18.49
C THR A 337 -7.50 -10.02 17.74
N PRO A 338 -6.28 -9.52 17.49
CA PRO A 338 -6.09 -8.27 16.76
C PRO A 338 -6.29 -8.48 15.26
N GLN A 339 -6.78 -7.44 14.60
CA GLN A 339 -6.92 -7.26 13.16
C GLN A 339 -6.33 -5.90 12.79
N ALA A 340 -5.86 -5.74 11.55
CA ALA A 340 -5.42 -4.45 11.03
C ALA A 340 -6.15 -4.10 9.73
N GLY A 341 -6.23 -2.79 9.47
CA GLY A 341 -6.85 -2.20 8.30
C GLY A 341 -7.09 -0.71 8.48
N ASP A 342 -7.19 0.07 7.41
CA ASP A 342 -7.53 1.50 7.47
C ASP A 342 -9.02 1.68 7.83
N PHE A 343 -9.33 1.59 9.12
CA PHE A 343 -10.71 1.61 9.61
C PHE A 343 -11.33 3.00 9.62
N ASN A 344 -10.52 4.06 9.60
CA ASN A 344 -10.98 5.44 9.65
C ASN A 344 -10.87 6.18 8.29
N GLY A 345 -10.17 5.59 7.32
CA GLY A 345 -10.02 6.09 5.96
C GLY A 345 -9.01 7.23 5.83
N ASP A 346 -8.04 7.33 6.74
CA ASP A 346 -7.02 8.39 6.76
C ASP A 346 -5.71 8.01 6.04
N GLY A 347 -5.66 6.82 5.44
CA GLY A 347 -4.54 6.29 4.70
C GLY A 347 -3.48 5.60 5.56
N ARG A 348 -3.73 5.40 6.86
CA ARG A 348 -2.91 4.57 7.75
C ARG A 348 -3.74 3.40 8.24
N ASP A 349 -3.11 2.23 8.33
CA ASP A 349 -3.76 1.08 8.93
C ASP A 349 -3.95 1.32 10.44
N ASP A 350 -5.09 0.92 10.97
CA ASP A 350 -5.49 0.96 12.37
C ASP A 350 -5.50 -0.47 12.96
N VAL A 351 -5.76 -0.60 14.26
CA VAL A 351 -5.86 -1.92 14.92
C VAL A 351 -7.23 -2.08 15.58
N ALA A 352 -7.90 -3.18 15.27
CA ALA A 352 -9.14 -3.60 15.92
C ALA A 352 -8.89 -4.88 16.71
N VAL A 353 -9.37 -4.95 17.95
CA VAL A 353 -9.18 -6.14 18.79
C VAL A 353 -10.52 -6.69 19.23
N TRP A 354 -10.79 -7.91 18.80
CA TRP A 354 -11.86 -8.72 19.38
C TRP A 354 -11.37 -9.37 20.66
N PHE A 355 -12.00 -9.08 21.80
CA PHE A 355 -11.59 -9.67 23.07
C PHE A 355 -12.73 -9.96 24.03
N ALA A 356 -12.50 -10.86 24.98
CA ALA A 356 -13.38 -11.05 26.12
C ALA A 356 -12.87 -10.23 27.31
N ASP A 357 -13.70 -9.33 27.83
CA ASP A 357 -13.43 -8.56 29.04
C ASP A 357 -13.10 -9.51 30.20
N ALA A 358 -11.90 -9.37 30.78
CA ALA A 358 -11.40 -10.32 31.77
C ALA A 358 -12.24 -10.36 33.07
N GLY A 359 -12.98 -9.29 33.40
CA GLY A 359 -13.81 -9.21 34.60
C GLY A 359 -15.22 -9.75 34.40
N THR A 360 -15.80 -9.57 33.21
CA THR A 360 -17.21 -9.92 32.93
C THR A 360 -17.39 -11.12 32.00
N GLY A 361 -16.35 -11.48 31.22
CA GLY A 361 -16.41 -12.48 30.16
C GLY A 361 -17.19 -12.04 28.92
N VAL A 362 -17.64 -10.78 28.86
CA VAL A 362 -18.38 -10.26 27.71
C VAL A 362 -17.43 -9.96 26.56
N THR A 363 -17.77 -10.43 25.35
CA THR A 363 -17.05 -10.08 24.13
C THR A 363 -17.24 -8.60 23.79
N LYS A 364 -16.14 -7.93 23.46
CA LYS A 364 -16.09 -6.56 22.96
C LYS A 364 -15.21 -6.49 21.71
N LEU A 365 -15.51 -5.49 20.87
CA LEU A 365 -14.64 -5.02 19.80
C LEU A 365 -14.15 -3.63 20.17
N VAL A 366 -12.83 -3.45 20.21
CA VAL A 366 -12.18 -2.17 20.53
C VAL A 366 -11.30 -1.73 19.36
N THR A 367 -11.29 -0.44 19.06
CA THR A 367 -10.44 0.14 18.01
C THR A 367 -9.33 0.97 18.63
N PHE A 368 -8.13 0.88 18.04
CA PHE A 368 -6.99 1.77 18.23
C PHE A 368 -6.69 2.43 16.88
N THR A 369 -6.85 3.75 16.78
CA THR A 369 -6.40 4.47 15.58
C THR A 369 -4.90 4.76 15.65
N SER A 370 -4.24 4.75 14.49
CA SER A 370 -2.79 4.92 14.38
C SER A 370 -2.37 6.39 14.24
N LYS A 371 -1.27 6.74 14.91
CA LYS A 371 -0.64 8.06 14.78
C LYS A 371 0.39 8.02 13.65
N PRO A 372 0.77 9.17 13.06
CA PRO A 372 1.85 9.26 12.07
C PRO A 372 3.22 8.72 12.54
N SER A 373 3.39 8.51 13.85
CA SER A 373 4.58 7.85 14.42
C SER A 373 4.57 6.32 14.35
N GLY A 374 3.48 5.70 13.88
CA GLY A 374 3.21 4.25 13.98
C GLY A 374 2.68 3.79 15.35
N THR A 375 2.76 4.63 16.38
CA THR A 375 2.17 4.32 17.71
C THR A 375 0.65 4.52 17.74
N LEU A 376 -0.02 3.94 18.75
CA LEU A 376 -1.48 3.90 18.82
C LEU A 376 -2.06 5.05 19.67
N ASN A 377 -3.26 5.51 19.32
CA ASN A 377 -4.11 6.33 20.17
C ASN A 377 -4.71 5.50 21.32
N SER A 378 -5.31 6.18 22.31
CA SER A 378 -6.05 5.50 23.36
C SER A 378 -7.22 4.71 22.74
N PRO A 379 -7.40 3.43 23.12
CA PRO A 379 -8.48 2.63 22.57
C PRO A 379 -9.86 3.13 22.99
N PHE A 380 -10.86 2.85 22.16
CA PHE A 380 -12.27 3.04 22.51
C PHE A 380 -13.10 1.82 22.09
N VAL A 381 -14.15 1.53 22.84
CA VAL A 381 -15.04 0.40 22.56
C VAL A 381 -15.93 0.76 21.36
N SER A 382 -15.80 -0.03 20.30
CA SER A 382 -16.60 0.08 19.09
C SER A 382 -17.94 -0.62 19.27
N TRP A 383 -17.91 -1.84 19.83
CA TRP A 383 -19.11 -2.65 20.00
C TRP A 383 -19.00 -3.61 21.19
N THR A 384 -20.14 -3.95 21.78
CA THR A 384 -20.25 -4.90 22.92
C THR A 384 -21.31 -5.94 22.61
N ALA A 385 -20.95 -7.21 22.74
CA ALA A 385 -21.86 -8.33 22.51
C ALA A 385 -22.85 -8.53 23.66
N PRO A 386 -24.02 -9.15 23.40
CA PRO A 386 -24.80 -9.77 24.47
C PRO A 386 -23.97 -10.81 25.24
N ALA A 387 -24.14 -10.87 26.57
CA ALA A 387 -23.39 -11.79 27.42
C ALA A 387 -23.54 -13.25 26.96
N GLY A 388 -22.41 -13.98 26.88
CA GLY A 388 -22.38 -15.39 26.48
C GLY A 388 -22.49 -15.65 24.96
N SER A 389 -22.52 -14.61 24.12
CA SER A 389 -22.53 -14.73 22.66
C SER A 389 -21.24 -14.23 22.04
N TRP A 390 -21.02 -14.47 20.74
CA TRP A 390 -19.88 -13.90 20.00
C TRP A 390 -18.52 -14.26 20.60
N LEU A 391 -18.42 -15.47 21.18
CA LEU A 391 -17.20 -15.95 21.83
C LEU A 391 -16.08 -16.11 20.79
N ARG A 392 -14.84 -15.78 21.18
CA ARG A 392 -13.64 -15.95 20.33
C ARG A 392 -13.54 -17.36 19.71
N SER A 393 -13.91 -18.40 20.45
CA SER A 393 -13.90 -19.80 19.99
C SER A 393 -14.92 -20.11 18.88
N SER A 394 -15.86 -19.20 18.65
CA SER A 394 -16.96 -19.32 17.69
C SER A 394 -16.84 -18.30 16.56
N THR A 395 -15.68 -17.63 16.44
CA THR A 395 -15.44 -16.55 15.48
C THR A 395 -14.13 -16.75 14.73
N LYS A 396 -14.13 -16.47 13.43
CA LYS A 396 -12.96 -16.32 12.55
C LYS A 396 -13.10 -14.97 11.85
N PHE A 397 -12.00 -14.31 11.56
CA PHE A 397 -11.98 -12.91 11.15
C PHE A 397 -11.23 -12.76 9.84
N VAL A 398 -11.70 -11.85 9.01
CA VAL A 398 -10.96 -11.26 7.89
C VAL A 398 -11.30 -9.77 7.83
N SER A 399 -10.33 -8.94 7.46
CA SER A 399 -10.52 -7.52 7.19
C SER A 399 -10.28 -7.21 5.72
N GLY A 400 -10.95 -6.18 5.23
CA GLY A 400 -10.87 -5.69 3.85
C GLY A 400 -11.96 -4.66 3.57
N ASP A 401 -11.72 -3.78 2.61
CA ASP A 401 -12.71 -2.85 2.06
C ASP A 401 -13.65 -3.62 1.13
N PHE A 402 -14.61 -4.32 1.73
CA PHE A 402 -15.57 -5.14 1.00
C PHE A 402 -16.59 -4.25 0.26
N ASN A 403 -16.91 -3.06 0.77
CA ASN A 403 -17.95 -2.20 0.20
C ASN A 403 -17.41 -1.12 -0.78
N GLY A 404 -16.10 -0.98 -0.91
CA GLY A 404 -15.40 -0.09 -1.84
C GLY A 404 -15.44 1.39 -1.44
N ASP A 405 -15.63 1.71 -0.16
CA ASP A 405 -15.74 3.10 0.32
C ASP A 405 -14.40 3.72 0.78
N GLY A 406 -13.33 2.92 0.74
CA GLY A 406 -11.98 3.30 1.14
C GLY A 406 -11.73 3.16 2.64
N ARG A 407 -12.60 2.50 3.39
CA ARG A 407 -12.36 2.04 4.75
C ARG A 407 -12.48 0.52 4.79
N GLU A 408 -11.63 -0.13 5.55
CA GLU A 408 -11.67 -1.59 5.63
C GLU A 408 -12.69 -2.09 6.66
N GLU A 409 -13.62 -2.95 6.27
CA GLU A 409 -14.54 -3.58 7.21
C GLU A 409 -13.94 -4.79 7.93
N LEU A 410 -14.67 -5.27 8.96
CA LEU A 410 -14.37 -6.53 9.64
C LEU A 410 -15.47 -7.56 9.35
N SER A 411 -15.13 -8.64 8.65
CA SER A 411 -16.00 -9.78 8.46
C SER A 411 -15.74 -10.86 9.51
N VAL A 412 -16.80 -11.23 10.21
CA VAL A 412 -16.80 -12.25 11.27
C VAL A 412 -17.56 -13.48 10.80
N PHE A 413 -16.82 -14.54 10.52
CA PHE A 413 -17.36 -15.88 10.33
C PHE A 413 -17.76 -16.44 11.69
N TYR A 414 -19.03 -16.79 11.85
CA TYR A 414 -19.65 -17.16 13.12
C TYR A 414 -20.21 -18.59 13.07
N LYS A 415 -19.81 -19.38 14.08
CA LYS A 415 -20.16 -20.80 14.24
C LYS A 415 -21.68 -20.98 14.50
N GLN A 416 -22.34 -21.87 13.76
CA GLN A 416 -23.77 -22.24 13.96
C GLN A 416 -23.94 -23.69 14.46
N GLY A 417 -22.94 -24.21 15.17
CA GLY A 417 -22.87 -25.61 15.60
C GLY A 417 -21.62 -26.29 15.07
N ALA A 418 -21.61 -27.63 15.01
CA ALA A 418 -20.53 -28.37 14.35
C ALA A 418 -20.54 -28.18 12.83
N GLN A 419 -21.74 -28.03 12.28
CA GLN A 419 -22.03 -27.65 10.90
C GLN A 419 -22.82 -26.35 10.90
N GLY A 420 -22.59 -25.52 9.89
CA GLY A 420 -23.21 -24.22 9.74
C GLY A 420 -22.25 -23.07 10.06
N VAL A 421 -22.15 -22.13 9.13
CA VAL A 421 -21.32 -20.92 9.23
C VAL A 421 -22.08 -19.74 8.66
N LYS A 422 -22.01 -18.59 9.33
CA LYS A 422 -22.52 -17.31 8.85
C LYS A 422 -21.40 -16.28 8.78
N ALA A 423 -21.36 -15.44 7.76
CA ALA A 423 -20.46 -14.29 7.72
C ALA A 423 -21.24 -13.01 8.01
N TYR A 424 -20.83 -12.27 9.04
CA TYR A 424 -21.37 -10.98 9.40
C TYR A 424 -20.32 -9.90 9.14
N VAL A 425 -20.68 -8.85 8.41
CA VAL A 425 -19.81 -7.69 8.21
C VAL A 425 -20.16 -6.61 9.23
N PHE A 426 -19.13 -6.09 9.89
CA PHE A 426 -19.20 -4.94 10.78
C PHE A 426 -18.73 -3.73 9.99
N ASP A 427 -19.67 -2.85 9.64
CA ASP A 427 -19.38 -1.64 8.87
C ASP A 427 -18.53 -0.66 9.69
N THR A 428 -17.57 -0.03 9.03
CA THR A 428 -16.75 1.01 9.64
C THR A 428 -17.50 2.33 9.78
N LEU A 429 -17.16 3.07 10.84
CA LEU A 429 -17.61 4.42 11.11
C LEU A 429 -16.45 5.39 10.90
N ALA A 430 -16.76 6.65 10.57
CA ALA A 430 -15.77 7.69 10.30
C ALA A 430 -14.74 7.96 11.42
N ASN A 431 -14.94 7.44 12.63
CA ASN A 431 -13.99 7.54 13.73
C ASN A 431 -13.05 6.32 13.86
N GLY A 432 -13.11 5.37 12.92
CA GLY A 432 -12.43 4.07 12.99
C GLY A 432 -13.19 3.00 13.77
N GLY A 433 -14.32 3.37 14.38
CA GLY A 433 -15.16 2.43 15.12
C GLY A 433 -15.95 1.51 14.19
N PHE A 434 -16.63 0.54 14.78
CA PHE A 434 -17.47 -0.42 14.06
C PHE A 434 -18.91 -0.34 14.53
N GLY A 435 -19.85 -0.37 13.59
CA GLY A 435 -21.28 -0.51 13.86
C GLY A 435 -21.65 -1.91 14.35
N ALA A 436 -22.85 -2.04 14.92
CA ALA A 436 -23.42 -3.37 15.16
C ALA A 436 -23.74 -4.04 13.81
N PRO A 437 -23.42 -5.34 13.62
CA PRO A 437 -23.64 -6.01 12.35
C PRO A 437 -25.13 -6.20 12.10
N GLY A 438 -25.53 -6.12 10.83
CA GLY A 438 -26.89 -6.40 10.38
C GLY A 438 -27.20 -7.90 10.23
N LEU A 439 -27.96 -8.22 9.19
CA LEU A 439 -28.13 -9.61 8.75
C LEU A 439 -26.80 -10.16 8.20
N PRO A 440 -26.57 -11.48 8.26
CA PRO A 440 -25.37 -12.05 7.68
C PRO A 440 -25.33 -11.75 6.18
N TRP A 441 -24.15 -11.38 5.70
CA TRP A 441 -23.88 -11.21 4.26
C TRP A 441 -23.86 -12.56 3.55
N TRP A 442 -23.54 -13.63 4.27
CA TRP A 442 -23.50 -14.97 3.71
C TRP A 442 -23.78 -16.05 4.76
N GLU A 443 -24.33 -17.19 4.33
CA GLU A 443 -24.50 -18.34 5.18
C GLU A 443 -24.37 -19.67 4.41
N SER A 444 -23.88 -20.69 5.11
CA SER A 444 -23.89 -22.08 4.66
C SER A 444 -24.32 -22.97 5.81
N THR A 445 -25.23 -23.90 5.54
CA THR A 445 -25.63 -24.95 6.49
C THR A 445 -24.77 -26.22 6.35
N ALA A 446 -24.01 -26.35 5.26
CA ALA A 446 -23.26 -27.55 4.92
C ALA A 446 -21.83 -27.56 5.47
N TRP A 447 -21.22 -26.40 5.64
CA TRP A 447 -19.82 -26.29 6.03
C TRP A 447 -19.59 -26.65 7.49
N LYS A 448 -18.58 -27.49 7.75
CA LYS A 448 -18.11 -27.75 9.12
C LYS A 448 -17.22 -26.61 9.57
N TRP A 449 -17.47 -26.12 10.79
CA TRP A 449 -16.78 -24.97 11.34
C TRP A 449 -15.25 -25.13 11.36
N GLU A 450 -14.76 -26.29 11.81
CA GLU A 450 -13.32 -26.53 11.95
C GLU A 450 -12.59 -26.64 10.60
N GLN A 451 -13.32 -26.86 9.50
CA GLN A 451 -12.76 -27.10 8.17
C GLN A 451 -12.65 -25.84 7.31
N ALA A 452 -13.43 -24.79 7.63
CA ALA A 452 -13.46 -23.55 6.85
C ALA A 452 -12.49 -22.51 7.41
N LEU A 453 -11.48 -22.13 6.63
CA LEU A 453 -10.47 -21.14 7.00
C LEU A 453 -10.57 -19.93 6.05
N PRO A 454 -11.25 -18.84 6.49
CA PRO A 454 -11.45 -17.66 5.64
C PRO A 454 -10.18 -16.80 5.55
N GLN A 455 -10.11 -16.05 4.47
CA GLN A 455 -9.01 -15.21 4.00
C GLN A 455 -9.65 -14.05 3.19
N ALA A 456 -9.03 -12.88 3.12
CA ALA A 456 -9.56 -11.75 2.33
C ALA A 456 -8.50 -11.20 1.37
N GLY A 457 -8.99 -10.52 0.35
CA GLY A 457 -8.21 -9.82 -0.68
C GLY A 457 -9.05 -9.60 -1.93
N ASP A 458 -8.65 -8.69 -2.81
CA ASP A 458 -9.30 -8.42 -4.10
C ASP A 458 -8.82 -9.46 -5.13
N PHE A 459 -9.52 -10.59 -5.26
CA PHE A 459 -9.03 -11.71 -6.08
C PHE A 459 -9.36 -11.56 -7.57
N ASP A 460 -10.27 -10.65 -7.96
CA ASP A 460 -10.65 -10.44 -9.35
C ASP A 460 -10.23 -9.07 -9.92
N GLY A 461 -9.81 -8.15 -9.05
CA GLY A 461 -9.26 -6.84 -9.39
C GLY A 461 -10.35 -5.80 -9.66
N ASP A 462 -11.54 -5.97 -9.07
CA ASP A 462 -12.66 -5.06 -9.24
C ASP A 462 -12.65 -3.86 -8.27
N GLY A 463 -11.70 -3.83 -7.34
CA GLY A 463 -11.58 -2.80 -6.30
C GLY A 463 -12.52 -3.04 -5.11
N HIS A 464 -13.06 -4.23 -4.95
CA HIS A 464 -13.66 -4.70 -3.70
C HIS A 464 -12.82 -5.84 -3.16
N ASP A 465 -12.57 -5.84 -1.85
CA ASP A 465 -12.05 -7.06 -1.26
C ASP A 465 -13.13 -8.15 -1.31
N ASP A 466 -12.66 -9.38 -1.49
CA ASP A 466 -13.46 -10.58 -1.52
C ASP A 466 -13.11 -11.48 -0.33
N VAL A 467 -13.78 -12.63 -0.25
CA VAL A 467 -13.41 -13.68 0.71
C VAL A 467 -13.03 -14.96 -0.01
N LEU A 468 -11.83 -15.46 0.29
CA LEU A 468 -11.41 -16.82 -0.02
C LEU A 468 -11.57 -17.71 1.21
N VAL A 469 -12.07 -18.93 1.02
CA VAL A 469 -12.14 -19.92 2.09
C VAL A 469 -11.41 -21.18 1.66
N TRP A 470 -10.37 -21.54 2.40
CA TRP A 470 -9.77 -22.87 2.33
C TRP A 470 -10.64 -23.85 3.13
N TYR A 471 -11.09 -24.91 2.47
CA TYR A 471 -11.92 -25.95 3.05
C TYR A 471 -11.20 -27.29 3.04
N ALA A 472 -10.90 -27.82 4.23
CA ALA A 472 -10.24 -29.11 4.41
C ALA A 472 -11.26 -30.24 4.57
N TYR A 473 -11.41 -31.11 3.58
CA TYR A 473 -12.42 -32.18 3.56
C TYR A 473 -11.96 -33.41 4.36
N ASP A 474 -12.93 -34.17 4.89
CA ASP A 474 -12.66 -35.39 5.66
C ASP A 474 -11.87 -36.46 4.87
N ASP A 475 -11.95 -36.43 3.55
CA ASP A 475 -11.26 -37.37 2.67
C ASP A 475 -9.80 -36.98 2.41
N GLY A 476 -9.32 -35.89 3.02
CA GLY A 476 -7.98 -35.33 2.87
C GLY A 476 -7.79 -34.49 1.61
N SER A 477 -8.85 -34.20 0.85
CA SER A 477 -8.78 -33.17 -0.19
C SER A 477 -8.99 -31.79 0.41
N ASP A 478 -8.35 -30.79 -0.19
CA ASP A 478 -8.45 -29.39 0.19
C ASP A 478 -8.83 -28.58 -1.05
N ARG A 479 -9.74 -27.63 -0.88
CA ARG A 479 -10.11 -26.68 -1.95
C ARG A 479 -10.19 -25.27 -1.40
N THR A 480 -9.87 -24.30 -2.24
CA THR A 480 -10.27 -22.92 -1.98
C THR A 480 -11.53 -22.60 -2.74
N SER A 481 -12.40 -21.80 -2.14
CA SER A 481 -13.52 -21.18 -2.82
C SER A 481 -13.51 -19.68 -2.59
N THR A 482 -13.65 -18.90 -3.65
CA THR A 482 -13.78 -17.44 -3.58
C THR A 482 -15.26 -17.05 -3.56
N MET A 483 -15.59 -16.05 -2.76
CA MET A 483 -16.92 -15.45 -2.63
C MET A 483 -16.74 -13.96 -2.93
N LEU A 484 -17.20 -13.56 -4.10
CA LEU A 484 -17.05 -12.18 -4.57
C LEU A 484 -18.00 -11.23 -3.84
N PHE A 485 -17.64 -9.96 -3.73
CA PHE A 485 -18.62 -8.93 -3.37
C PHE A 485 -19.76 -8.86 -4.40
N GLU A 486 -21.00 -8.72 -3.91
CA GLU A 486 -22.17 -8.51 -4.75
C GLU A 486 -23.10 -7.46 -4.13
N LYS A 487 -23.69 -6.62 -4.99
CA LYS A 487 -24.81 -5.75 -4.63
C LYS A 487 -26.07 -6.14 -5.38
N VAL A 488 -27.01 -6.81 -4.68
CA VAL A 488 -28.26 -7.30 -5.27
C VAL A 488 -29.46 -6.69 -4.54
N ASP A 489 -30.39 -6.11 -5.30
CA ASP A 489 -31.57 -5.39 -4.78
C ASP A 489 -31.21 -4.31 -3.75
N GLY A 490 -30.06 -3.65 -3.95
CA GLY A 490 -29.53 -2.60 -3.07
C GLY A 490 -28.91 -3.11 -1.77
N LYS A 491 -28.73 -4.43 -1.60
CA LYS A 491 -28.06 -5.03 -0.44
C LYS A 491 -26.71 -5.59 -0.82
N GLU A 492 -25.73 -5.25 -0.01
CA GLU A 492 -24.36 -5.75 -0.08
C GLU A 492 -24.28 -7.12 0.59
N ARG A 493 -23.50 -8.02 -0.01
CA ARG A 493 -23.35 -9.41 0.44
C ARG A 493 -22.13 -10.06 -0.22
N PHE A 494 -21.73 -11.22 0.30
CA PHE A 494 -20.84 -12.11 -0.45
C PHE A 494 -21.66 -13.05 -1.33
N GLY A 495 -21.18 -13.25 -2.55
CA GLY A 495 -21.77 -14.14 -3.54
C GLY A 495 -21.63 -15.62 -3.20
N SER A 496 -21.89 -16.46 -4.19
CA SER A 496 -21.77 -17.92 -4.02
C SER A 496 -20.30 -18.36 -3.93
N ALA A 497 -19.99 -19.25 -2.99
CA ALA A 497 -18.65 -19.82 -2.86
C ALA A 497 -18.31 -20.70 -4.07
N THR A 498 -17.44 -20.19 -4.93
CA THR A 498 -17.03 -20.84 -6.19
C THR A 498 -15.62 -21.39 -6.04
N VAL A 499 -15.42 -22.68 -6.37
CA VAL A 499 -14.10 -23.32 -6.25
C VAL A 499 -13.08 -22.59 -7.14
N SER A 500 -12.03 -22.06 -6.52
CA SER A 500 -10.96 -21.29 -7.16
C SER A 500 -9.66 -22.08 -7.31
N LEU A 501 -9.41 -23.06 -6.43
CA LEU A 501 -8.29 -24.01 -6.50
C LEU A 501 -8.71 -25.38 -5.96
N ASP A 502 -8.33 -26.45 -6.65
CA ASP A 502 -8.37 -27.82 -6.12
C ASP A 502 -6.95 -28.29 -5.85
N ALA A 503 -6.59 -28.45 -4.56
CA ALA A 503 -5.26 -28.84 -4.15
C ALA A 503 -5.03 -30.36 -4.24
N ALA A 504 -6.01 -31.16 -4.69
CA ALA A 504 -5.87 -32.58 -5.04
C ALA A 504 -5.13 -33.45 -4.00
N LYS A 505 -5.40 -33.24 -2.70
CA LYS A 505 -4.75 -33.94 -1.55
C LYS A 505 -3.23 -33.71 -1.43
N THR A 506 -2.73 -32.63 -2.01
CA THR A 506 -1.30 -32.28 -2.00
C THR A 506 -0.86 -31.73 -0.65
N TYR A 507 -1.76 -31.03 0.04
CA TYR A 507 -1.45 -30.31 1.27
C TYR A 507 -2.27 -30.83 2.44
N ASP A 508 -1.69 -30.68 3.63
CA ASP A 508 -2.32 -30.93 4.92
C ASP A 508 -2.45 -29.60 5.64
N VAL A 509 -3.69 -29.21 5.94
CA VAL A 509 -4.00 -27.94 6.61
C VAL A 509 -3.30 -27.79 7.97
N ALA A 510 -3.01 -28.89 8.66
CA ALA A 510 -2.27 -28.87 9.92
C ALA A 510 -0.78 -28.53 9.74
N ARG A 511 -0.29 -28.59 8.50
CA ARG A 511 1.11 -28.40 8.10
C ARG A 511 1.28 -27.24 7.12
N LEU A 512 0.34 -26.31 7.08
CA LEU A 512 0.47 -25.08 6.30
C LEU A 512 0.03 -23.85 7.08
N LYS A 513 0.50 -22.69 6.64
CA LYS A 513 -0.01 -21.37 7.03
C LYS A 513 -0.32 -20.62 5.76
N MET A 514 -1.45 -19.93 5.73
CA MET A 514 -1.91 -19.17 4.56
C MET A 514 -1.65 -17.69 4.77
N ILE A 515 -1.43 -16.99 3.66
CA ILE A 515 -1.35 -15.54 3.60
C ILE A 515 -1.69 -15.09 2.18
N THR A 516 -2.47 -14.02 2.06
CA THR A 516 -2.88 -13.41 0.79
C THR A 516 -2.15 -12.10 0.56
N GLY A 517 -2.08 -11.69 -0.71
CA GLY A 517 -1.45 -10.45 -1.14
C GLY A 517 -1.10 -10.52 -2.62
N ASP A 518 -1.09 -9.39 -3.32
CA ASP A 518 -0.63 -9.26 -4.71
C ASP A 518 0.89 -9.48 -4.87
N TYR A 519 1.34 -10.73 -5.05
CA TYR A 519 2.78 -11.07 -5.08
C TYR A 519 3.45 -10.79 -6.44
N ASP A 520 2.68 -10.56 -7.50
CA ASP A 520 3.22 -10.21 -8.83
C ASP A 520 3.02 -8.73 -9.23
N GLY A 521 2.27 -7.99 -8.41
CA GLY A 521 2.01 -6.56 -8.48
C GLY A 521 0.93 -6.18 -9.48
N ASP A 522 0.11 -7.13 -9.94
CA ASP A 522 -0.86 -6.93 -11.02
C ASP A 522 -2.22 -6.34 -10.60
N GLY A 523 -2.36 -6.01 -9.33
CA GLY A 523 -3.55 -5.41 -8.73
C GLY A 523 -4.60 -6.42 -8.28
N ARG A 524 -4.30 -7.73 -8.33
CA ARG A 524 -5.13 -8.77 -7.70
C ARG A 524 -4.37 -9.41 -6.55
N ASP A 525 -5.06 -9.62 -5.44
CA ASP A 525 -4.50 -10.40 -4.35
C ASP A 525 -4.37 -11.87 -4.74
N ASP A 526 -3.22 -12.45 -4.46
CA ASP A 526 -2.90 -13.85 -4.72
C ASP A 526 -3.02 -14.68 -3.44
N LEU A 527 -2.84 -16.00 -3.58
CA LEU A 527 -2.73 -16.92 -2.45
C LEU A 527 -1.29 -17.42 -2.30
N ALA A 528 -0.74 -17.33 -1.09
CA ALA A 528 0.49 -18.04 -0.72
C ALA A 528 0.28 -18.95 0.49
N ILE A 529 1.05 -20.04 0.53
CA ILE A 529 1.19 -20.89 1.70
C ILE A 529 2.65 -21.09 2.08
N MET A 530 2.89 -21.15 3.39
CA MET A 530 4.08 -21.77 3.96
C MET A 530 3.74 -23.21 4.33
N ASN A 531 4.26 -24.17 3.58
CA ASN A 531 4.03 -25.60 3.77
C ASN A 531 5.21 -26.26 4.50
N HIS A 532 4.90 -27.09 5.49
CA HIS A 532 5.83 -28.02 6.12
C HIS A 532 5.73 -29.38 5.43
N ALA A 533 6.61 -29.61 4.46
CA ALA A 533 6.62 -30.81 3.64
C ALA A 533 6.98 -32.06 4.46
N GLN A 534 6.65 -33.23 3.92
CA GLN A 534 6.86 -34.53 4.60
C GLN A 534 8.35 -34.85 4.84
N ASP A 535 9.24 -34.27 4.04
CA ASP A 535 10.69 -34.37 4.20
C ASP A 535 11.26 -33.38 5.23
N ASP A 536 10.40 -32.71 6.00
CA ASP A 536 10.75 -31.69 7.00
C ASP A 536 11.31 -30.38 6.43
N SER A 537 11.26 -30.19 5.10
CA SER A 537 11.51 -28.87 4.50
C SER A 537 10.30 -27.95 4.68
N VAL A 538 10.56 -26.66 4.84
CA VAL A 538 9.55 -25.60 4.76
C VAL A 538 9.66 -24.96 3.39
N ARG A 539 8.51 -24.85 2.69
CA ARG A 539 8.40 -24.40 1.30
C ARG A 539 7.34 -23.30 1.19
N LEU A 540 7.65 -22.26 0.43
CA LEU A 540 6.67 -21.25 0.02
C LEU A 540 6.14 -21.62 -1.37
N ILE A 541 4.81 -21.61 -1.51
CA ILE A 541 4.13 -21.80 -2.78
C ILE A 541 3.11 -20.69 -2.93
N THR A 542 3.10 -20.07 -4.10
CA THR A 542 2.18 -18.99 -4.46
C THR A 542 1.32 -19.39 -5.65
N TRP A 543 0.09 -18.90 -5.70
CA TRP A 543 -0.85 -19.06 -6.80
C TRP A 543 -1.33 -17.68 -7.20
N THR A 544 -0.92 -17.21 -8.40
CA THR A 544 -1.36 -15.90 -8.86
C THR A 544 -2.81 -15.92 -9.31
N ALA A 545 -3.55 -14.90 -8.93
CA ALA A 545 -4.96 -14.74 -9.25
C ALA A 545 -5.16 -14.38 -10.72
N ARG A 546 -6.36 -14.67 -11.21
CA ARG A 546 -6.80 -14.37 -12.57
C ARG A 546 -8.05 -13.50 -12.48
N PRO A 547 -8.39 -12.76 -13.54
CA PRO A 547 -9.61 -11.95 -13.57
C PRO A 547 -10.95 -12.72 -13.40
N ASP A 548 -10.92 -14.06 -13.35
CA ASP A 548 -12.10 -14.89 -13.02
C ASP A 548 -12.12 -15.36 -11.56
N ALA A 549 -11.33 -14.72 -10.68
CA ALA A 549 -11.15 -15.04 -9.26
C ALA A 549 -10.63 -16.46 -8.98
N LYS A 550 -10.04 -17.10 -9.99
CA LYS A 550 -9.37 -18.40 -9.89
C LYS A 550 -7.87 -18.22 -9.98
N PHE A 551 -7.16 -19.30 -9.74
CA PHE A 551 -5.71 -19.28 -9.67
C PHE A 551 -5.03 -19.91 -10.88
N ASN A 552 -3.85 -19.39 -11.20
CA ASN A 552 -2.88 -20.03 -12.09
C ASN A 552 -2.24 -21.27 -11.42
N GLY A 553 -1.31 -21.95 -12.11
CA GLY A 553 -0.57 -23.06 -11.52
C GLY A 553 0.35 -22.60 -10.38
N GLY A 554 0.52 -23.45 -9.36
CA GLY A 554 1.35 -23.13 -8.19
C GLY A 554 2.80 -22.89 -8.55
N LEU A 555 3.35 -21.78 -8.08
CA LEU A 555 4.72 -21.33 -8.26
C LEU A 555 5.54 -21.71 -7.04
N ALA A 556 6.65 -22.42 -7.26
CA ALA A 556 7.60 -22.71 -6.19
C ALA A 556 8.41 -21.45 -5.88
N GLY A 557 8.34 -20.99 -4.63
CA GLY A 557 9.20 -19.95 -4.09
C GLY A 557 10.38 -20.54 -3.32
N TRP A 558 10.74 -19.90 -2.23
CA TRP A 558 11.81 -20.36 -1.34
C TRP A 558 11.52 -21.72 -0.68
N SER A 559 12.57 -22.51 -0.51
CA SER A 559 12.57 -23.76 0.26
C SER A 559 13.77 -23.81 1.19
N SER A 560 13.57 -24.29 2.41
CA SER A 560 14.65 -24.65 3.32
C SER A 560 15.19 -26.05 3.03
N ASN A 561 16.39 -26.32 3.53
CA ASN A 561 16.84 -27.71 3.73
C ASN A 561 15.97 -28.37 4.81
N PRO A 562 15.75 -29.71 4.75
CA PRO A 562 15.09 -30.47 5.81
C PRO A 562 15.56 -30.11 7.22
N GLY A 563 14.62 -29.73 8.10
CA GLY A 563 14.88 -29.39 9.50
C GLY A 563 15.67 -28.10 9.75
N ALA A 564 16.08 -27.38 8.71
CA ALA A 564 16.84 -26.13 8.85
C ALA A 564 15.96 -24.93 9.23
N TRP A 565 14.64 -25.04 9.00
CA TRP A 565 13.66 -24.02 9.37
C TRP A 565 12.54 -24.65 10.20
N SER A 566 12.33 -24.12 11.41
CA SER A 566 11.30 -24.61 12.33
C SER A 566 9.93 -24.04 11.98
N PHE A 567 9.10 -24.85 11.31
CA PHE A 567 7.71 -24.49 11.02
C PHE A 567 6.89 -24.16 12.29
N PRO A 568 6.92 -24.95 13.39
CA PRO A 568 6.06 -24.70 14.55
C PRO A 568 6.36 -23.38 15.27
N THR A 569 7.59 -22.89 15.20
CA THR A 569 8.03 -21.66 15.89
C THR A 569 8.06 -20.43 14.98
N THR A 570 7.60 -20.58 13.73
CA THR A 570 7.36 -19.46 12.81
C THR A 570 5.95 -18.91 13.02
N LYS A 571 5.76 -17.60 13.04
CA LYS A 571 4.45 -16.94 13.03
C LYS A 571 4.41 -15.96 11.87
N LEU A 572 3.48 -16.13 10.94
CA LEU A 572 3.33 -15.17 9.85
C LEU A 572 2.75 -13.85 10.39
N LEU A 573 3.21 -12.75 9.80
CA LEU A 573 2.71 -11.40 10.06
C LEU A 573 1.52 -11.16 9.12
N THR A 574 0.37 -11.68 9.51
CA THR A 574 -0.88 -11.58 8.75
C THR A 574 -1.69 -10.38 9.23
N THR A 575 -2.72 -9.99 8.47
CA THR A 575 -3.75 -9.05 8.94
C THR A 575 -4.62 -9.62 10.08
N TYR A 576 -4.60 -10.95 10.31
CA TYR A 576 -5.36 -11.66 11.36
C TYR A 576 -4.53 -12.75 12.10
N ASN A 577 -4.58 -12.83 13.45
CA ASN A 577 -3.89 -13.87 14.26
C ASN A 577 -4.62 -14.38 15.54
#